data_AF-A0A399ZSA5-F1
#
_entry.id   AF-A0A399ZSA5-F1
#
_cell.length_a   1.000
_cell.length_b   1.000
_cell.length_c   1.000
_cell.angle_alpha   90.00
_cell.angle_beta   90.00
_cell.angle_gamma   90.00
#
_symmetry.space_group_name_H-M   'P 1'
#
loop_
_entity.id
_entity.type
_entity.pdbx_description
1 polymer ?
#
loop_
_entity_poly.entity_id
_entity_poly.type
_entity_poly.pdbx_seq_one_letter_code
_entity_poly.pdbx_strand_id
1 'polypeptide(L)'
;MTRIRKEQEKVVNKIVQVLKQRLIFLISFLSVCVTILIFRVGESWWLFWMVKYRSRIIGILLLALVVVIISAPLIIESSKRPRNFPGPGKNPYIDP
;
A
#
# COMPACT_ATOMS: atom_id res chain seq x y z
N MET A 1 -21.90 13.05 22.92
CA MET A 1 -20.57 13.19 22.25
C MET A 1 -19.75 11.90 22.18
N THR A 2 -19.91 10.94 23.11
CA THR A 2 -19.08 9.72 23.19
C THR A 2 -19.44 8.60 22.20
N ARG A 3 -20.69 8.51 21.71
CA ARG A 3 -21.09 7.47 20.73
C ARG A 3 -20.53 7.70 19.32
N ILE A 4 -20.56 8.94 18.83
CA ILE A 4 -20.07 9.31 17.48
C ILE A 4 -18.55 9.03 17.36
N ARG A 5 -17.78 9.31 18.42
CA ARG A 5 -16.33 9.03 18.46
C ARG A 5 -16.02 7.52 18.39
N LYS A 6 -16.80 6.69 19.09
CA LYS A 6 -16.65 5.23 19.09
C LYS A 6 -17.00 4.60 17.72
N GLU A 7 -17.97 5.15 17.01
CA GLU A 7 -18.28 4.69 15.64
C GLU A 7 -17.19 5.07 14.65
N GLN A 8 -16.68 6.30 14.71
CA GLN A 8 -15.58 6.75 13.86
C GLN A 8 -14.31 5.90 14.08
N GLU A 9 -13.95 5.59 15.33
CA GLU A 9 -12.83 4.71 15.64
C GLU A 9 -13.01 3.28 15.09
N LYS A 10 -14.23 2.73 15.14
CA LYS A 10 -14.52 1.41 14.54
C LYS A 10 -14.36 1.41 13.02
N VAL A 11 -14.80 2.47 12.34
CA VAL A 11 -14.67 2.60 10.88
C VAL A 11 -13.20 2.75 10.49
N VAL A 12 -12.45 3.62 11.16
CA VAL A 12 -11.01 3.81 10.91
C VAL A 12 -10.24 2.51 11.13
N ASN A 13 -10.51 1.79 12.23
CA ASN A 13 -9.85 0.51 12.49
C ASN A 13 -10.16 -0.55 11.43
N LYS A 14 -11.40 -0.61 10.92
CA LYS A 14 -11.75 -1.49 9.79
C LYS A 14 -10.99 -1.12 8.52
N ILE A 15 -10.89 0.18 8.18
CA ILE A 15 -10.15 0.65 7.01
C ILE A 15 -8.68 0.26 7.12
N VAL A 16 -8.05 0.50 8.28
CA VAL A 16 -6.65 0.14 8.54
C VAL A 16 -6.42 -1.36 8.43
N GLN A 17 -7.34 -2.19 8.92
CA GLN A 17 -7.24 -3.65 8.80
C GLN A 17 -7.30 -4.12 7.35
N VAL A 18 -8.26 -3.60 6.56
CA VAL A 18 -8.37 -3.93 5.12
C VAL A 18 -7.12 -3.46 4.36
N LEU A 19 -6.63 -2.27 4.68
CA LEU A 19 -5.42 -1.73 4.06
C LEU A 19 -4.21 -2.61 4.37
N LYS A 20 -4.05 -3.01 5.63
CA LYS A 20 -2.97 -3.90 6.05
C LYS A 20 -3.03 -5.24 5.33
N GLN A 21 -4.22 -5.85 5.21
CA GLN A 21 -4.40 -7.09 4.45
C GLN A 21 -4.03 -6.94 2.98
N ARG A 22 -4.49 -5.85 2.32
CA ARG A 22 -4.13 -5.59 0.91
C ARG A 22 -2.63 -5.38 0.73
N LEU A 23 -1.99 -4.69 1.65
CA LEU A 23 -0.55 -4.40 1.61
C LEU A 23 0.26 -5.70 1.81
N ILE A 24 -0.16 -6.56 2.73
CA ILE A 24 0.42 -7.91 2.90
C ILE A 24 0.26 -8.73 1.61
N PHE A 25 -0.93 -8.73 1.01
CA PHE A 25 -1.18 -9.46 -0.23
C PHE A 25 -0.30 -8.95 -1.37
N LEU A 26 -0.15 -7.64 -1.51
CA LEU A 26 0.71 -7.01 -2.51
C LEU A 26 2.19 -7.39 -2.32
N ILE A 27 2.70 -7.33 -1.07
CA ILE A 27 4.09 -7.72 -0.76
C ILE A 27 4.30 -9.20 -1.04
N SER A 28 3.35 -10.06 -0.63
CA SER A 28 3.43 -11.50 -0.86
C SER A 28 3.45 -11.81 -2.35
N PHE A 29 2.58 -11.18 -3.14
CA PHE A 29 2.55 -11.33 -4.59
C PHE A 29 3.87 -10.89 -5.24
N LEU A 30 4.39 -9.70 -4.88
CA LEU A 30 5.67 -9.21 -5.39
C LEU A 30 6.83 -10.17 -5.05
N SER A 31 6.86 -10.69 -3.82
CA SER A 31 7.87 -11.64 -3.36
C SER A 31 7.85 -12.94 -4.16
N VAL A 32 6.65 -13.49 -4.45
CA VAL A 32 6.49 -14.67 -5.29
C VAL A 32 6.99 -14.40 -6.71
N CYS A 33 6.62 -13.26 -7.31
CA CYS A 33 7.13 -12.87 -8.62
C CYS A 33 8.67 -12.79 -8.65
N VAL A 34 9.30 -12.16 -7.66
CA VAL A 34 10.77 -12.09 -7.55
C VAL A 34 11.36 -13.50 -7.45
N THR A 35 10.76 -14.37 -6.64
CA THR A 35 11.25 -15.74 -6.44
C THR A 35 11.20 -16.55 -7.74
N ILE A 36 10.08 -16.49 -8.48
CA ILE A 36 9.94 -17.11 -9.80
C ILE A 36 11.01 -16.57 -10.76
N LEU A 37 11.24 -15.25 -10.74
CA LEU A 37 12.25 -14.63 -11.59
C LEU A 37 13.68 -15.06 -11.24
N ILE A 38 13.99 -15.27 -9.96
CA ILE A 38 15.31 -15.72 -9.48
C ILE A 38 15.58 -17.17 -9.88
N PHE A 39 14.62 -18.06 -9.63
CA PHE A 39 14.77 -19.50 -9.85
C PHE A 39 14.63 -19.95 -11.31
N ARG A 40 14.40 -19.04 -12.27
CA ARG A 40 14.22 -19.37 -13.71
C ARG A 40 13.07 -20.34 -13.96
N VAL A 41 12.07 -20.35 -13.09
CA VAL A 41 10.96 -21.29 -13.22
C VAL A 41 10.17 -20.92 -14.47
N GLY A 42 10.10 -21.85 -15.42
CA GLY A 42 9.38 -21.67 -16.68
C GLY A 42 10.09 -20.76 -17.69
N GLU A 43 11.42 -20.66 -17.65
CA GLU A 43 12.22 -19.85 -18.60
C GLU A 43 11.86 -20.12 -20.08
N SER A 44 11.39 -21.33 -20.41
CA SER A 44 10.90 -21.71 -21.75
C SER A 44 9.58 -21.05 -22.17
N TRP A 45 8.80 -20.52 -21.23
CA TRP A 45 7.54 -19.80 -21.47
C TRP A 45 7.73 -18.28 -21.43
N TRP A 46 8.94 -17.81 -21.18
CA TRP A 46 9.20 -16.38 -21.02
C TRP A 46 9.41 -15.70 -22.38
N LEU A 47 8.91 -14.47 -22.48
CA LEU A 47 9.21 -13.60 -23.61
C LEU A 47 10.71 -13.28 -23.63
N PHE A 48 11.29 -13.23 -24.83
CA PHE A 48 12.72 -13.00 -25.04
C PHE A 48 13.26 -11.75 -24.31
N TRP A 49 12.45 -10.68 -24.23
CA TRP A 49 12.80 -9.46 -23.52
C TRP A 49 12.91 -9.65 -22.00
N MET A 50 12.09 -10.53 -21.41
CA MET A 50 12.07 -10.79 -19.97
C MET A 50 13.33 -11.53 -19.52
N VAL A 51 13.83 -12.43 -20.37
CA VAL A 51 15.11 -13.13 -20.15
C VAL A 51 16.29 -12.15 -20.32
N LYS A 52 16.27 -11.32 -21.37
CA LYS A 52 17.35 -10.37 -21.66
C LYS A 52 17.55 -9.29 -20.58
N TYR A 53 16.45 -8.77 -20.03
CA TYR A 53 16.49 -7.69 -19.02
C TYR A 53 16.22 -8.16 -17.60
N ARG A 54 16.27 -9.48 -17.35
CA ARG A 54 15.90 -10.11 -16.08
C ARG A 54 16.53 -9.43 -14.86
N SER A 55 17.84 -9.20 -14.87
CA SER A 55 18.54 -8.59 -13.74
C SER A 55 18.05 -7.16 -13.45
N ARG A 56 17.68 -6.40 -14.50
CA ARG A 56 17.09 -5.06 -14.34
C ARG A 56 15.67 -5.17 -13.78
N ILE A 57 14.87 -6.12 -14.26
CA ILE A 57 13.50 -6.36 -13.79
C ILE A 57 13.50 -6.75 -12.30
N ILE A 58 14.38 -7.67 -11.90
CA ILE A 58 14.57 -8.07 -10.49
C ILE A 58 14.96 -6.85 -9.65
N GLY A 59 15.90 -6.03 -10.11
CA GLY A 59 16.32 -4.81 -9.41
C GLY A 59 15.17 -3.82 -9.22
N ILE A 60 14.36 -3.58 -10.27
CA ILE A 60 13.19 -2.70 -10.20
C ILE A 60 12.13 -3.27 -9.24
N LEU A 61 11.86 -4.58 -9.28
CA LEU A 61 10.91 -5.21 -8.35
C LEU A 61 11.37 -5.11 -6.90
N LEU A 62 12.66 -5.36 -6.64
CA LEU A 62 13.24 -5.21 -5.29
C LEU A 62 13.12 -3.78 -4.79
N LEU A 63 13.42 -2.80 -5.65
CA LEU A 63 13.30 -1.39 -5.31
C LEU A 63 11.84 -1.02 -5.01
N ALA A 64 10.90 -1.48 -5.84
CA ALA A 64 9.47 -1.30 -5.59
C ALA A 64 9.04 -1.92 -4.25
N LEU A 65 9.55 -3.10 -3.91
CA LEU A 65 9.26 -3.79 -2.66
C LEU A 65 9.76 -2.97 -1.45
N VAL A 66 10.97 -2.43 -1.52
CA VAL A 66 11.53 -1.54 -0.49
C VAL A 66 10.69 -0.28 -0.32
N VAL A 67 10.28 0.36 -1.42
CA VAL A 67 9.41 1.55 -1.39
C VAL A 67 8.06 1.23 -0.75
N VAL A 68 7.45 0.09 -1.06
CA VAL A 68 6.18 -0.35 -0.46
C VAL A 68 6.34 -0.58 1.06
N ILE A 69 7.42 -1.22 1.50
CA ILE A 69 7.68 -1.44 2.93
C ILE A 69 7.84 -0.11 3.68
N ILE A 70 8.61 0.83 3.13
CA ILE A 70 8.87 2.13 3.75
C ILE A 70 7.61 3.01 3.75
N SER A 71 6.79 2.95 2.70
CA SER A 71 5.55 3.72 2.60
C SER A 71 4.40 3.14 3.41
N ALA A 72 4.44 1.84 3.77
CA ALA A 72 3.40 1.20 4.57
C ALA A 72 3.07 1.93 5.90
N PRO A 73 4.04 2.32 6.76
CA PRO A 73 3.74 3.08 7.98
C PRO A 73 3.13 4.47 7.68
N LEU A 74 3.60 5.17 6.63
CA LEU A 74 3.09 6.48 6.23
C LEU A 74 1.60 6.41 5.82
N ILE A 75 1.21 5.36 5.10
CA ILE A 75 -0.18 5.17 4.67
C ILE A 75 -1.08 4.84 5.87
N ILE A 76 -0.59 4.07 6.84
CA ILE A 76 -1.34 3.76 8.07
C ILE A 76 -1.50 5.01 8.94
N GLU A 77 -0.46 5.84 9.05
CA GLU A 77 -0.49 7.05 9.87
C GLU A 77 -1.41 8.13 9.30
N SER A 78 -1.37 8.36 7.98
CA SER A 78 -2.32 9.24 7.27
C SER A 78 -3.77 8.75 7.39
N SER A 79 -4.00 7.44 7.47
CA SER A 79 -5.34 6.87 7.68
C SER A 79 -5.86 7.02 9.12
N LYS A 80 -4.96 7.10 10.12
CA LYS A 80 -5.33 7.25 11.54
C LYS A 80 -5.54 8.71 11.96
N ARG A 81 -4.94 9.66 11.24
CA ARG A 81 -5.24 11.09 11.35
C ARG A 81 -5.82 11.58 10.03
N PRO A 82 -7.07 11.25 9.69
CA PRO A 82 -7.76 12.00 8.66
C PRO A 82 -7.78 13.45 9.14
N ARG A 83 -6.99 14.31 8.50
CA ARG A 83 -7.11 15.75 8.67
C ARG A 83 -8.59 16.04 8.46
N ASN A 84 -9.26 16.62 9.45
CA ASN A 84 -10.66 17.04 9.31
C ASN A 84 -10.70 18.00 8.11
N PHE A 85 -11.02 17.46 6.93
CA PHE A 85 -11.42 18.29 5.82
C PHE A 85 -12.69 18.97 6.30
N PRO A 86 -12.72 20.30 6.46
CA PRO A 86 -13.95 20.98 6.76
C PRO A 86 -14.93 20.59 5.65
N GLY A 87 -16.02 19.92 6.02
CA GLY A 87 -17.11 19.67 5.09
C GLY A 87 -17.60 21.00 4.50
N PRO A 88 -18.35 20.98 3.38
CA PRO A 88 -18.73 22.14 2.57
C PRO A 88 -19.70 23.14 3.26
N GLY A 89 -19.58 23.35 4.57
CA GLY A 89 -20.33 24.31 5.36
C GLY A 89 -19.60 24.84 6.59
N LYS A 90 -18.29 24.59 6.78
CA LYS A 90 -17.50 25.20 7.86
C LYS A 90 -16.30 25.93 7.29
N ASN A 91 -16.52 27.17 6.86
CA ASN A 91 -15.45 28.07 6.48
C ASN A 91 -14.78 28.59 7.78
N PRO A 92 -13.48 28.31 8.04
CA PRO A 92 -12.79 28.79 9.23
C PRO A 92 -12.55 30.31 9.25
N TYR A 93 -12.95 31.03 8.20
CA TYR A 93 -12.81 32.48 8.07
C TYR A 93 -14.10 33.27 8.32
N ILE A 94 -15.22 32.63 8.68
CA ILE A 94 -16.54 33.30 8.79
C ILE A 94 -17.04 33.49 10.23
N ASP A 95 -16.53 32.75 11.23
CA ASP A 95 -16.94 32.96 12.62
C ASP A 95 -15.74 33.43 13.49
N PRO A 96 -15.74 34.68 14.00
CA PRO A 96 -14.89 35.10 15.11
C PRO A 96 -15.30 34.45 16.44
#